data_AF-A0A9W9IQC9-F1
#
_entry.id   AF-A0A9W9IQC9-F1
#
_cell.length_a   1.000
_cell.length_b   1.000
_cell.length_c   1.000
_cell.angle_alpha   90.00
_cell.angle_beta   90.00
_cell.angle_gamma   90.00
#
_symmetry.space_group_name_H-M   'P 1'
#
loop_
_entity.id
_entity.type
_entity.pdbx_description
1 polymer ?
#
loop_
_entity_poly.entity_id
_entity_poly.type
_entity_poly.pdbx_seq_one_letter_code
_entity_poly.pdbx_strand_id
1 'polypeptide(L)'
;MTALNTMGESSKRKTKRQKQYRRKTSLMKKAYEYSKMCDADVCVGIRLRETGQVYILSSDATGFWAFLNSQLSSHYPTPNLITDRDLEEARDDASTTIE
;
A
#
# COMPACT_ATOMS: atom_id res chain seq x y z
N MET A 1 18.97 34.12 12.26
CA MET A 1 17.49 34.00 12.30
C MET A 1 17.05 32.90 11.32
N THR A 2 17.04 31.62 11.75
CA THR A 2 16.73 30.50 10.82
C THR A 2 15.94 29.34 11.47
N ALA A 3 15.31 29.57 12.62
CA ALA A 3 14.66 28.51 13.41
C ALA A 3 13.12 28.43 13.26
N LEU A 4 12.47 29.40 12.62
CA LEU A 4 10.99 29.45 12.57
C LEU A 4 10.36 28.78 11.33
N ASN A 5 11.13 28.47 10.28
CA ASN A 5 10.59 27.85 9.05
C ASN A 5 10.58 26.31 9.07
N THR A 6 11.32 25.67 9.97
CA THR A 6 11.48 24.21 10.03
C THR A 6 10.27 23.47 10.64
N MET A 7 9.55 24.11 11.55
CA MET A 7 8.39 23.51 12.25
C MET A 7 7.14 23.42 11.37
N GLY A 8 6.92 24.41 10.51
CA GLY A 8 5.81 24.43 9.55
C GLY A 8 6.00 23.45 8.38
N GLU A 9 7.23 23.30 7.88
CA GLU A 9 7.54 22.32 6.83
C GLU A 9 7.46 20.87 7.32
N SER A 10 7.99 20.57 8.51
CA SER A 10 7.92 19.23 9.08
C SER A 10 6.47 18.78 9.31
N SER A 11 5.59 19.68 9.75
CA SER A 11 4.16 19.42 9.91
C SER A 11 3.46 19.16 8.57
N LYS A 12 3.74 19.96 7.52
CA LYS A 12 3.20 19.72 6.16
C LYS A 12 3.65 18.37 5.58
N ARG A 13 4.93 18.00 5.79
CA ARG A 13 5.49 16.70 5.36
C ARG A 13 4.82 15.54 6.09
N LYS A 14 4.58 15.66 7.41
CA LYS A 14 3.84 14.66 8.21
C LYS A 14 2.41 14.48 7.67
N THR A 15 1.69 15.56 7.40
CA THR A 15 0.32 15.50 6.84
C THR A 15 0.29 14.86 5.45
N LYS A 16 1.27 15.16 4.59
CA LYS A 16 1.41 14.53 3.26
C LYS A 16 1.62 13.02 3.38
N ARG A 17 2.55 12.59 4.24
CA ARG A 17 2.84 11.17 4.48
C ARG A 17 1.62 10.42 5.02
N GLN A 18 0.87 11.01 5.96
CA GLN A 18 -0.37 10.43 6.46
C GLN A 18 -1.44 10.30 5.37
N LYS A 19 -1.65 11.35 4.56
CA LYS A 19 -2.59 11.31 3.44
C LYS A 19 -2.22 10.23 2.42
N GLN A 20 -0.93 10.12 2.10
CA GLN A 20 -0.38 9.10 1.21
C GLN A 20 -0.62 7.70 1.76
N TYR A 21 -0.32 7.47 3.04
CA TYR A 21 -0.56 6.20 3.71
C TYR A 21 -2.04 5.81 3.65
N ARG A 22 -2.95 6.69 4.07
CA ARG A 22 -4.40 6.43 4.04
C ARG A 22 -4.89 6.09 2.65
N ARG A 23 -4.48 6.85 1.62
CA ARG A 23 -4.89 6.59 0.22
C ARG A 23 -4.34 5.28 -0.32
N LYS A 24 -3.08 4.95 -0.02
CA LYS A 24 -2.48 3.67 -0.37
C LYS A 24 -3.29 2.52 0.22
N THR A 25 -3.54 2.55 1.53
CA THR A 25 -4.26 1.49 2.23
C THR A 25 -5.70 1.35 1.73
N SER A 26 -6.43 2.46 1.55
CA SER A 26 -7.80 2.42 1.00
C SER A 26 -7.84 1.87 -0.43
N LEU A 27 -6.86 2.21 -1.27
CA LEU A 27 -6.79 1.71 -2.64
C LEU A 27 -6.55 0.19 -2.66
N MET A 28 -5.57 -0.30 -1.90
CA MET A 28 -5.31 -1.74 -1.79
C MET A 28 -6.53 -2.50 -1.26
N LYS A 29 -7.20 -1.94 -0.24
CA LYS A 29 -8.43 -2.53 0.32
C LYS A 29 -9.54 -2.66 -0.74
N LYS A 30 -9.75 -1.61 -1.53
CA LYS A 30 -10.77 -1.62 -2.60
C LYS A 30 -10.44 -2.58 -3.73
N ALA A 31 -9.16 -2.71 -4.08
CA ALA A 31 -8.72 -3.66 -5.10
C ALA A 31 -8.98 -5.12 -4.69
N TYR A 32 -8.65 -5.48 -3.44
CA TYR A 32 -8.98 -6.80 -2.88
C TYR A 32 -10.50 -7.03 -2.76
N GLU A 33 -11.25 -6.03 -2.27
CA GLU A 33 -12.72 -6.14 -2.20
C GLU A 33 -13.30 -6.42 -3.58
N TYR A 34 -12.82 -5.74 -4.62
CA TYR A 34 -13.26 -5.97 -5.99
C TYR A 34 -12.91 -7.38 -6.48
N SER A 35 -11.69 -7.86 -6.21
CA SER A 35 -11.29 -9.24 -6.54
C SER A 35 -12.27 -10.27 -5.97
N LYS A 36 -12.63 -10.15 -4.68
CA LYS A 36 -13.58 -11.07 -4.03
C LYS A 36 -15.03 -10.91 -4.50
N MET A 37 -15.49 -9.68 -4.72
CA MET A 37 -16.90 -9.42 -5.12
C MET A 37 -17.17 -9.80 -6.57
N CYS A 38 -16.17 -9.69 -7.44
CA CYS A 38 -16.33 -9.84 -8.88
C CYS A 38 -15.59 -11.04 -9.47
N ASP A 39 -15.01 -11.90 -8.62
CA ASP A 39 -14.21 -13.07 -9.03
C ASP A 39 -13.14 -12.69 -10.09
N ALA A 40 -12.38 -11.64 -9.77
CA ALA A 40 -11.42 -11.04 -10.68
C ALA A 40 -9.99 -11.15 -10.14
N ASP A 41 -9.06 -11.59 -11.00
CA ASP A 41 -7.62 -11.56 -10.70
C ASP A 41 -7.11 -10.11 -10.77
N VAL A 42 -6.80 -9.51 -9.61
CA VAL A 42 -6.41 -8.09 -9.49
C VAL A 42 -4.97 -7.96 -9.01
N CYS A 43 -4.22 -7.06 -9.66
CA CYS A 43 -2.90 -6.63 -9.21
C CYS A 43 -2.79 -5.11 -9.14
N VAL A 44 -2.21 -4.58 -8.05
CA VAL A 44 -1.96 -3.15 -7.86
C VAL A 44 -0.50 -2.90 -7.49
N GLY A 45 0.22 -2.19 -8.36
CA GLY A 45 1.57 -1.71 -8.11
C GLY A 45 1.61 -0.21 -7.82
N ILE A 46 2.23 0.19 -6.71
CA ILE A 46 2.40 1.60 -6.32
C ILE A 46 3.87 1.89 -6.09
N ARG A 47 4.48 2.74 -6.93
CA ARG A 47 5.84 3.26 -6.71
C ARG A 47 5.80 4.67 -6.16
N LEU A 48 6.34 4.86 -4.96
CA LEU A 48 6.57 6.19 -4.40
C LEU A 48 7.75 6.84 -5.11
N ARG A 49 7.48 7.84 -5.94
CA ARG A 49 8.53 8.52 -6.73
C ARG A 49 9.62 9.14 -5.86
N GLU A 50 9.26 9.64 -4.68
CA GLU A 50 10.21 10.28 -3.75
C GLU A 50 11.21 9.30 -3.13
N THR A 51 10.80 8.06 -2.85
CA THR A 51 11.63 7.08 -2.14
C THR A 51 12.04 5.90 -3.00
N GLY A 52 11.49 5.78 -4.21
CA GLY A 52 11.62 4.59 -5.05
C GLY A 52 10.87 3.37 -4.53
N GLN A 53 10.29 3.43 -3.33
CA GLN A 53 9.63 2.31 -2.67
C GLN A 53 8.44 1.82 -3.48
N VAL A 54 8.41 0.52 -3.75
CA VAL A 54 7.29 -0.15 -4.43
C VAL A 54 6.45 -0.90 -3.40
N TYR A 55 5.13 -0.85 -3.57
CA TYR A 55 4.15 -1.69 -2.88
C TYR A 55 3.36 -2.46 -3.93
N ILE A 56 3.15 -3.75 -3.72
CA ILE A 56 2.43 -4.63 -4.65
C ILE A 56 1.34 -5.34 -3.87
N LEU A 57 0.11 -5.32 -4.36
CA LEU A 57 -0.95 -6.24 -3.96
C LEU A 57 -1.20 -7.18 -5.13
N SER A 58 -1.21 -8.47 -4.86
CA SER A 58 -1.55 -9.53 -5.80
C SER A 58 -2.70 -10.33 -5.19
N SER A 59 -3.91 -10.12 -5.71
CA SER A 59 -5.12 -10.85 -5.33
C SER A 59 -5.58 -11.65 -6.56
N ASP A 60 -4.80 -12.69 -6.84
CA ASP A 60 -5.00 -13.62 -7.93
C ASP A 60 -4.78 -15.05 -7.43
N ALA A 61 -5.82 -15.88 -7.47
CA ALA A 61 -5.73 -17.25 -6.98
C ALA A 61 -4.89 -18.13 -7.92
N THR A 62 -4.81 -17.74 -9.19
CA THR A 62 -4.15 -18.49 -10.27
C THR A 62 -2.66 -18.18 -10.41
N GLY A 63 -2.17 -17.13 -9.75
CA GLY A 63 -0.80 -16.65 -9.93
C GLY A 63 -0.55 -15.99 -11.29
N PHE A 64 -1.60 -15.57 -12.00
CA PHE A 64 -1.48 -14.90 -13.30
C PHE A 64 -0.52 -13.71 -13.28
N TRP A 65 -0.46 -12.96 -12.17
CA TRP A 65 0.43 -11.81 -12.00
C TRP A 65 1.79 -12.13 -11.37
N ALA A 66 2.12 -13.41 -11.16
CA ALA A 66 3.37 -13.83 -10.52
C ALA A 66 4.64 -13.34 -11.26
N PHE A 67 4.55 -13.14 -12.58
CA PHE A 67 5.66 -12.59 -13.37
C PHE A 67 6.03 -11.16 -12.96
N LEU A 68 5.09 -10.38 -12.39
CA LEU A 68 5.39 -9.03 -11.94
C LEU A 68 6.36 -9.05 -10.76
N ASN A 69 6.19 -10.02 -9.86
CA ASN A 69 7.08 -10.21 -8.73
C ASN A 69 8.49 -10.62 -9.18
N SER A 70 8.61 -11.44 -10.23
CA SER A 70 9.93 -11.81 -10.78
C SER A 70 10.62 -10.65 -11.48
N GLN A 71 9.88 -9.78 -12.19
CA GLN A 71 10.45 -8.57 -12.80
C GLN A 71 10.95 -7.56 -11.76
N LEU A 72 10.33 -7.55 -10.57
CA LEU A 72 10.64 -6.59 -9.51
C LEU A 72 11.56 -7.16 -8.42
N SER A 73 11.97 -8.43 -8.52
CA SER A 73 12.82 -9.08 -7.51
C SER A 73 14.20 -8.44 -7.39
N SER A 74 14.69 -7.79 -8.44
CA SER A 74 15.96 -7.05 -8.46
C SER A 74 15.81 -5.54 -8.21
N HIS A 75 14.59 -5.04 -7.99
CA HIS A 75 14.34 -3.61 -7.79
C HIS A 75 14.79 -3.15 -6.39
N TYR A 76 15.38 -1.95 -6.31
CA TYR A 76 15.77 -1.32 -5.05
C TYR A 76 15.05 0.02 -4.82
N PRO A 77 14.51 0.29 -3.62
CA PRO A 77 14.42 -0.59 -2.45
C PRO A 77 13.52 -1.80 -2.67
N THR A 78 13.71 -2.86 -1.87
CA THR A 78 12.94 -4.10 -1.96
C THR A 78 11.43 -3.80 -1.97
N PRO A 79 10.68 -4.26 -2.98
CA PRO A 79 9.23 -4.10 -3.02
C PRO A 79 8.56 -4.71 -1.78
N ASN A 80 7.58 -4.00 -1.22
CA ASN A 80 6.72 -4.52 -0.16
C ASN A 80 5.54 -5.25 -0.81
N LEU A 81 5.52 -6.58 -0.72
CA LEU A 81 4.41 -7.39 -1.15
C LEU A 81 3.33 -7.41 -0.07
N ILE A 82 2.08 -7.18 -0.46
CA ILE A 82 0.89 -7.27 0.36
C ILE A 82 0.11 -8.46 -0.17
N THR A 83 -0.07 -9.45 0.69
CA THR A 83 -0.88 -10.64 0.43
C THR A 83 -2.30 -10.42 0.93
N ASP A 84 -3.21 -11.29 0.49
CA ASP A 84 -4.58 -11.32 1.00
C ASP A 84 -4.63 -11.39 2.53
N ARG A 85 -3.71 -12.13 3.17
CA ARG A 85 -3.61 -12.27 4.64
C ARG A 85 -3.30 -10.94 5.33
N ASP A 86 -2.34 -10.18 4.81
CA ASP A 86 -1.97 -8.87 5.38
C ASP A 86 -3.14 -7.88 5.37
N LEU A 87 -4.10 -8.09 4.47
CA LEU A 87 -5.27 -7.24 4.35
C LEU A 87 -6.47 -7.74 5.18
N GLU A 88 -6.55 -9.05 5.43
CA GLU A 88 -7.50 -9.65 6.37
C GLU A 88 -7.16 -9.25 7.81
N GLU A 89 -5.89 -9.32 8.22
CA GLU A 89 -5.43 -8.84 9.54
C GLU A 89 -5.78 -7.35 9.76
N ALA A 90 -5.69 -6.53 8.70
CA ALA A 90 -6.06 -5.11 8.75
C ALA A 90 -7.59 -4.86 8.84
N ARG A 91 -8.45 -5.86 8.58
CA ARG A 91 -9.90 -5.76 8.79
C ARG A 91 -10.25 -6.00 10.25
N ASP A 92 -9.56 -6.92 10.90
CA ASP A 92 -9.86 -7.33 12.27
C ASP A 92 -9.50 -6.23 13.28
N ASP A 93 -8.36 -5.54 13.08
CA ASP A 93 -7.96 -4.38 13.88
C ASP A 93 -8.98 -3.22 13.87
N ALA A 94 -9.75 -3.09 12.78
CA ALA A 94 -10.80 -2.07 12.67
C ALA A 94 -12.12 -2.49 13.33
N SER A 95 -12.31 -3.79 13.60
CA SER A 95 -13.53 -4.33 14.20
C SER A 95 -13.44 -4.48 15.73
N THR A 96 -12.23 -4.58 16.30
CA THR A 96 -12.01 -4.73 17.76
C THR A 96 -12.11 -3.41 18.54
N THR A 97 -12.39 -2.26 17.90
CA THR A 97 -12.52 -0.95 18.59
C THR A 97 -13.98 -0.63 18.99
N ILE A 98 -14.91 -1.57 18.84
CA ILE A 98 -16.30 -1.42 19.32
C ILE A 98 -16.66 -2.63 20.18
N GLU A 99 -16.18 -2.62 21.43
CA GLU A 99 -16.86 -3.20 22.60
C GLU A 99 -16.50 -2.41 23.85
#